data_AF-A0A1S3QZW2-F1
#
_entry.id   AF-A0A1S3QZW2-F1
#
_cell.length_a   1.000
_cell.length_b   1.000
_cell.length_c   1.000
_cell.angle_alpha   90.00
_cell.angle_beta   90.00
_cell.angle_gamma   90.00
#
_symmetry.space_group_name_H-M   'P 1'
#
loop_
_entity.id
_entity.type
_entity.pdbx_description
1 polymer ?
#
loop_
_entity_poly.entity_id
_entity_poly.type
_entity_poly.pdbx_seq_one_letter_code
_entity_poly.pdbx_strand_id
1 'polypeptide(L)'
;MPPPPLFMAPGPAQPYPGSPQLSRGTGEPPLFQMMKNTIRLFWNEVRPMDGQYRNHKRYIESLWSKLEPVKVDTSKLEHLFETKSKELPVTKKTAVDGKRQEIIVLDSKRSNAINIGLTVLPPPRTIKTAILNFDEYALNKEGIEKILTMIPTEEEKQRIQDAQLVNPDVPLGSAEQFLLTLSSITELSARLQLWAFKMDYEVTEKVRAPPPFCHHRTNS
;
A
#
# COMPACT_ATOMS: atom_id res chain seq x y z
N MET A 1 0.49 -63.53 -15.21
CA MET A 1 0.83 -62.31 -14.43
C MET A 1 1.16 -61.20 -15.42
N PRO A 2 0.35 -60.14 -15.50
CA PRO A 2 0.72 -58.93 -16.26
C PRO A 2 1.54 -57.97 -15.37
N PRO A 3 2.43 -57.16 -15.97
CA PRO A 3 3.30 -56.25 -15.22
C PRO A 3 2.51 -55.07 -14.61
N PRO A 4 2.96 -54.53 -13.47
CA PRO A 4 2.32 -53.39 -12.82
C PRO A 4 2.52 -52.09 -13.63
N PRO A 5 1.57 -51.14 -13.56
CA PRO A 5 1.70 -49.84 -14.20
C PRO A 5 2.82 -49.02 -13.53
N LEU A 6 3.68 -48.42 -14.36
CA LEU A 6 4.73 -47.51 -13.91
C LEU A 6 4.11 -46.23 -13.33
N PHE A 7 4.34 -46.01 -12.03
CA PHE A 7 4.12 -44.70 -11.41
C PHE A 7 5.09 -43.69 -12.03
N MET A 8 4.57 -42.73 -12.79
CA MET A 8 5.34 -41.56 -13.21
C MET A 8 5.44 -40.59 -12.02
N ALA A 9 6.68 -40.22 -11.68
CA ALA A 9 6.99 -39.17 -10.72
C ALA A 9 6.35 -37.83 -11.14
N PRO A 10 6.03 -36.92 -10.19
CA PRO A 10 5.47 -35.61 -10.52
C PRO A 10 6.57 -34.77 -11.21
N GLY A 11 6.40 -34.53 -12.51
CA GLY A 11 7.20 -33.55 -13.24
C GLY A 11 6.93 -32.12 -12.74
N PRO A 12 7.85 -31.18 -13.03
CA PRO A 12 7.76 -29.80 -12.53
C PRO A 12 6.47 -29.12 -13.01
N ALA A 13 5.84 -28.39 -12.09
CA ALA A 13 4.63 -27.61 -12.33
C ALA A 13 4.83 -26.68 -13.54
N GLN A 14 3.89 -26.75 -14.49
CA GLN A 14 3.78 -25.83 -15.60
C GLN A 14 3.67 -24.39 -15.06
N PRO A 15 4.45 -23.42 -15.56
CA PRO A 15 4.21 -22.03 -15.24
C PRO A 15 2.86 -21.62 -15.84
N TYR A 16 2.00 -21.11 -14.97
CA TYR A 16 0.74 -20.43 -15.31
C TYR A 16 0.93 -19.52 -16.53
N PRO A 17 -0.01 -19.48 -17.50
CA PRO A 17 0.09 -18.55 -18.62
C PRO A 17 -0.02 -17.13 -18.07
N GLY A 18 1.13 -16.48 -17.95
CA GLY A 18 1.25 -15.07 -17.65
C GLY A 18 0.55 -14.23 -18.73
N SER A 19 0.05 -13.08 -18.30
CA SER A 19 -0.51 -12.03 -19.14
C SER A 19 0.37 -11.80 -20.39
N PRO A 20 -0.20 -11.68 -21.61
CA PRO A 20 0.62 -11.45 -22.79
C PRO A 20 1.30 -10.08 -22.67
N GLN A 21 2.63 -10.11 -22.52
CA GLN A 21 3.50 -8.97 -22.80
C GLN A 21 3.19 -8.49 -24.22
N LEU A 22 2.81 -7.22 -24.36
CA LEU A 22 2.65 -6.56 -25.66
C LEU A 22 4.00 -6.57 -26.41
N SER A 23 4.16 -7.52 -27.32
CA SER A 23 5.15 -7.42 -28.38
C SER A 23 4.76 -6.26 -29.28
N ARG A 24 5.51 -5.16 -29.16
CA ARG A 24 5.51 -4.03 -30.10
C ARG A 24 5.99 -4.55 -31.45
N GLY A 25 5.08 -4.77 -32.39
CA GLY A 25 5.38 -5.20 -33.74
C GLY A 25 4.37 -4.62 -34.74
N THR A 26 4.91 -4.01 -35.81
CA THR A 26 4.26 -3.62 -37.07
C THR A 26 3.25 -2.46 -37.05
N GLY A 27 3.80 -1.25 -37.16
CA GLY A 27 3.49 -0.27 -38.21
C GLY A 27 2.07 -0.16 -38.77
N GLU A 28 1.22 0.59 -38.08
CA GLU A 28 0.25 1.49 -38.70
C GLU A 28 0.25 2.78 -37.83
N PRO A 29 0.39 3.99 -38.40
CA PRO A 29 0.24 5.20 -37.60
C PRO A 29 -1.18 5.19 -37.00
N PRO A 30 -1.36 5.56 -35.71
CA PRO A 30 -2.70 5.69 -35.17
C PRO A 30 -3.49 6.64 -36.06
N LEU A 31 -4.58 6.16 -36.68
CA LEU A 31 -5.48 6.98 -37.51
C LEU A 31 -6.09 8.15 -36.72
N PHE A 32 -5.94 8.15 -35.40
CA PHE A 32 -6.45 9.15 -34.47
C PHE A 32 -5.32 9.70 -33.60
N GLN A 33 -4.93 10.96 -33.85
CA GLN A 33 -4.07 11.73 -32.97
C GLN A 33 -4.94 12.46 -31.94
N MET A 34 -5.05 11.92 -30.72
CA MET A 34 -5.70 12.65 -29.62
C MET A 34 -4.72 13.65 -29.00
N MET A 35 -5.14 14.91 -28.87
CA MET A 35 -4.32 15.96 -28.23
C MET A 35 -4.37 15.91 -26.70
N LYS A 36 -5.40 15.28 -26.13
CA LYS A 36 -5.66 15.23 -24.69
C LYS A 36 -5.76 13.80 -24.18
N ASN A 37 -5.26 13.57 -22.97
CA ASN A 37 -5.39 12.28 -22.30
C ASN A 37 -6.86 12.03 -21.93
N THR A 38 -7.47 11.02 -22.52
CA THR A 38 -8.84 10.57 -22.22
C THR A 38 -8.84 9.35 -21.31
N ILE A 39 -9.98 9.06 -20.70
CA ILE A 39 -10.16 7.87 -19.86
C ILE A 39 -9.81 6.61 -20.66
N ARG A 40 -8.93 5.77 -20.10
CA ARG A 40 -8.53 4.51 -20.74
C ARG A 40 -9.65 3.48 -20.66
N LEU A 41 -10.01 2.90 -21.80
CA LEU A 41 -10.94 1.77 -21.88
C LEU A 41 -10.18 0.45 -21.67
N PHE A 42 -10.62 -0.35 -20.70
CA PHE A 42 -10.06 -1.67 -20.37
C PHE A 42 -10.83 -2.79 -21.09
N TRP A 43 -10.99 -2.66 -22.41
CA TRP A 43 -11.65 -3.68 -23.22
C TRP A 43 -10.65 -4.66 -23.84
N ASN A 44 -11.09 -5.89 -24.08
CA ASN A 44 -10.34 -6.85 -24.89
C ASN A 44 -10.67 -6.60 -26.36
N GLU A 45 -9.68 -6.11 -27.11
CA GLU A 45 -9.84 -5.86 -28.53
C GLU A 45 -10.07 -7.16 -29.28
N VAL A 46 -11.16 -7.22 -30.06
CA VAL A 46 -11.44 -8.35 -30.95
C VAL A 46 -10.50 -8.22 -32.13
N ARG A 47 -9.46 -9.06 -32.17
CA ARG A 47 -8.54 -9.11 -33.31
C ARG A 47 -9.30 -9.60 -34.55
N PRO A 48 -9.20 -8.92 -35.70
CA PRO A 48 -9.60 -9.49 -36.97
C PRO A 48 -8.87 -10.83 -37.12
N MET A 49 -9.61 -11.92 -37.25
CA MET A 49 -9.01 -13.22 -37.46
C MET A 49 -8.60 -13.29 -38.93
N ASP A 50 -7.38 -12.84 -39.24
CA ASP A 50 -6.77 -13.10 -40.53
C ASP A 50 -6.55 -14.61 -40.65
N GLY A 51 -7.43 -15.23 -41.43
CA GLY A 51 -7.56 -16.66 -41.53
C GLY A 51 -6.31 -17.30 -42.13
N GLN A 52 -5.46 -17.87 -41.27
CA GLN A 52 -4.61 -19.01 -41.62
C GLN A 52 -4.82 -20.18 -40.65
N TYR A 53 -6.06 -20.64 -40.51
CA TYR A 53 -6.29 -22.01 -40.04
C TYR A 53 -7.21 -22.75 -40.99
N ARG A 54 -6.57 -23.66 -41.74
CA ARG A 54 -7.18 -24.62 -42.64
C ARG A 54 -8.27 -25.42 -41.91
N ASN A 55 -9.32 -25.72 -42.68
CA ASN A 55 -10.19 -26.91 -42.55
C ASN A 55 -11.49 -26.87 -41.74
N HIS A 56 -12.07 -25.73 -41.33
CA HIS A 56 -13.50 -25.70 -40.98
C HIS A 56 -14.19 -24.42 -41.45
N LYS A 57 -14.77 -24.50 -42.66
CA LYS A 57 -15.46 -23.41 -43.34
C LYS A 57 -16.83 -23.14 -42.70
N ARG A 58 -16.83 -22.44 -41.56
CA ARG A 58 -17.92 -21.54 -41.17
C ARG A 58 -17.30 -20.16 -41.00
N TYR A 59 -17.19 -19.45 -42.12
CA TYR A 59 -16.94 -18.03 -42.13
C TYR A 59 -18.16 -17.37 -41.49
N ILE A 60 -18.13 -17.23 -40.17
CA ILE A 60 -19.08 -16.36 -39.47
C ILE A 60 -18.54 -14.97 -39.78
N GLU A 61 -19.12 -14.30 -40.78
CA GLU A 61 -18.97 -12.87 -40.96
C GLU A 61 -19.22 -12.23 -39.60
N SER A 62 -18.15 -11.71 -38.98
CA SER A 62 -18.30 -11.08 -37.69
C SER A 62 -19.22 -9.87 -37.85
N LEU A 63 -20.08 -9.62 -36.87
CA LEU A 63 -20.94 -8.44 -36.89
C LEU A 63 -20.12 -7.16 -37.08
N TRP A 64 -18.88 -7.15 -36.56
CA TRP A 64 -17.90 -6.07 -36.73
C TRP A 64 -17.57 -5.74 -38.20
N SER A 65 -17.61 -6.74 -39.08
CA SER A 65 -17.36 -6.57 -40.52
C SER A 65 -18.52 -5.92 -41.28
N LYS A 66 -19.72 -5.84 -40.66
CA LYS A 66 -20.92 -5.23 -41.24
C LYS A 66 -21.19 -3.82 -40.71
N LEU A 67 -20.37 -3.33 -39.79
CA LEU A 67 -20.50 -2.00 -39.22
C LEU A 67 -19.84 -0.98 -40.15
N GLU A 68 -20.59 0.05 -40.53
CA GLU A 68 -20.04 1.18 -41.27
C GLU A 68 -19.28 2.13 -40.32
N PRO A 69 -18.17 2.74 -40.77
CA PRO A 69 -17.48 3.76 -40.00
C PRO A 69 -18.41 4.92 -39.66
N VAL A 70 -18.72 5.09 -38.37
CA VAL A 70 -19.55 6.21 -37.89
C VAL A 70 -18.67 7.45 -37.73
N LYS A 71 -19.12 8.58 -38.27
CA LYS A 71 -18.50 9.89 -38.00
C LYS A 71 -18.82 10.31 -36.57
N VAL A 72 -17.81 10.33 -35.71
CA VAL A 72 -17.92 10.81 -34.33
C VAL A 72 -17.14 12.11 -34.19
N ASP A 73 -17.71 13.08 -33.47
CA ASP A 73 -17.02 14.31 -33.10
C ASP A 73 -15.96 14.01 -32.02
N THR A 74 -14.72 13.84 -32.48
CA THR A 74 -13.57 13.53 -31.61
C THR A 74 -13.24 14.69 -30.66
N SER A 75 -13.49 15.93 -31.06
CA SER A 75 -13.20 17.12 -30.22
C SER A 75 -14.14 17.17 -29.02
N LYS A 76 -15.42 16.85 -29.23
CA LYS A 76 -16.40 16.72 -28.14
C LYS A 76 -16.10 15.54 -27.23
N LEU A 77 -15.70 14.40 -27.79
CA LEU A 77 -15.32 13.22 -26.99
C LEU A 77 -14.08 13.51 -26.13
N GLU A 78 -13.05 14.11 -26.71
CA GLU A 78 -11.85 14.52 -26.00
C GLU A 78 -12.17 15.50 -24.87
N HIS A 79 -13.05 16.49 -25.10
CA HIS A 79 -13.46 17.44 -24.05
C HIS A 79 -14.24 16.78 -22.90
N LEU A 80 -15.16 15.88 -23.21
CA LEU A 80 -16.04 15.24 -22.23
C LEU A 80 -15.33 14.17 -21.41
N PHE A 81 -14.37 13.47 -22.01
CA PHE A 81 -13.63 12.36 -21.39
C PHE A 81 -12.18 12.74 -21.06
N GLU A 82 -11.82 14.02 -21.13
CA GLU A 82 -10.52 14.54 -20.69
C GLU A 82 -10.30 14.16 -19.23
N THR A 83 -9.22 13.44 -18.97
CA THR A 83 -8.75 13.21 -17.60
C THR A 83 -8.12 14.50 -17.12
N LYS A 84 -8.95 15.41 -16.59
CA LYS A 84 -8.48 16.59 -15.86
C LYS A 84 -7.88 16.10 -14.55
N SER A 85 -6.56 15.94 -14.52
CA SER A 85 -5.82 15.84 -13.27
C SER A 85 -6.22 17.06 -12.44
N LYS A 86 -7.09 16.86 -11.46
CA LYS A 86 -7.41 17.89 -10.49
C LYS A 86 -6.10 18.17 -9.76
N GLU A 87 -5.40 19.22 -10.17
CA GLU A 87 -4.34 19.84 -9.38
C GLU A 87 -4.99 20.47 -8.14
N LEU A 88 -5.56 19.63 -7.28
CA LEU A 88 -5.54 19.92 -5.88
C LEU A 88 -4.07 19.82 -5.49
N PRO A 89 -3.50 20.81 -4.78
CA PRO A 89 -2.23 20.63 -4.09
C PRO A 89 -2.50 19.69 -2.91
N VAL A 90 -2.78 18.43 -3.23
CA VAL A 90 -2.54 17.35 -2.31
C VAL A 90 -1.03 17.36 -2.20
N THR A 91 -0.54 17.65 -0.99
CA THR A 91 0.80 17.32 -0.53
C THR A 91 0.98 15.80 -0.65
N LYS A 92 1.01 15.30 -1.88
CA LYS A 92 1.48 13.98 -2.22
C LYS A 92 2.98 14.15 -2.20
N LYS A 93 3.60 13.61 -1.15
CA LYS A 93 4.96 13.11 -1.23
C LYS A 93 4.96 11.98 -2.25
N THR A 94 4.81 12.32 -3.53
CA THR A 94 5.11 11.42 -4.61
C THR A 94 6.62 11.47 -4.71
N ALA A 95 7.26 10.37 -4.33
CA ALA A 95 8.59 10.05 -4.78
C ALA A 95 8.54 10.00 -6.32
N VAL A 96 8.80 11.14 -6.94
CA VAL A 96 9.28 11.25 -8.31
C VAL A 96 10.66 11.84 -8.19
N ASP A 97 11.59 11.07 -8.74
CA ASP A 97 12.98 11.38 -9.01
C ASP A 97 13.25 12.88 -9.26
N GLY A 98 14.23 13.42 -8.54
CA GLY A 98 14.90 14.68 -8.88
C GLY A 98 14.47 15.96 -8.13
N LYS A 99 14.80 16.06 -6.82
CA LYS A 99 15.36 17.28 -6.14
C LYS A 99 15.18 17.35 -4.62
N ARG A 100 14.47 16.41 -3.99
CA ARG A 100 14.65 16.13 -2.56
C ARG A 100 15.34 14.78 -2.46
N GLN A 101 16.67 14.80 -2.41
CA GLN A 101 17.38 13.62 -1.95
C GLN A 101 16.93 13.43 -0.49
N GLU A 102 16.13 12.41 -0.23
CA GLU A 102 15.87 11.92 1.11
C GLU A 102 16.52 10.54 1.17
N ILE A 103 17.26 10.26 2.23
CA ILE A 103 17.92 8.96 2.41
C ILE A 103 16.85 7.95 2.81
N ILE A 104 16.55 7.02 1.90
CA ILE A 104 15.62 5.91 2.12
C ILE A 104 16.42 4.62 2.20
N VAL A 105 16.46 4.01 3.37
CA VAL A 105 17.28 2.81 3.66
C VAL A 105 16.40 1.59 3.91
N LEU A 106 15.16 1.81 4.32
CA LEU A 106 14.16 0.77 4.53
C LEU A 106 13.56 0.32 3.20
N ASP A 107 13.09 -0.93 3.14
CA ASP A 107 12.33 -1.38 1.99
C ASP A 107 10.99 -0.63 1.89
N SER A 108 10.46 -0.54 0.67
CA SER A 108 9.23 0.20 0.40
C SER A 108 8.04 -0.31 1.22
N LYS A 109 7.95 -1.62 1.48
CA LYS A 109 6.84 -2.21 2.23
C LYS A 109 6.90 -1.80 3.71
N ARG A 110 8.08 -1.90 4.33
CA ARG A 110 8.34 -1.48 5.71
C ARG A 110 8.14 0.02 5.88
N SER A 111 8.69 0.83 4.96
CA SER A 111 8.53 2.28 4.96
C SER A 111 7.06 2.69 4.83
N ASN A 112 6.29 2.05 3.94
CA ASN A 112 4.85 2.31 3.80
C ASN A 112 4.06 1.93 5.07
N ALA A 113 4.37 0.79 5.69
CA ALA A 113 3.72 0.37 6.92
C ALA A 113 3.93 1.39 8.06
N ILE A 114 5.16 1.91 8.19
CA ILE A 114 5.50 2.96 9.16
C ILE A 114 4.80 4.27 8.81
N ASN A 115 4.82 4.70 7.55
CA ASN A 115 4.15 5.93 7.12
C ASN A 115 2.65 5.88 7.38
N ILE A 116 1.99 4.73 7.13
CA ILE A 116 0.59 4.52 7.49
C ILE A 116 0.41 4.60 9.01
N GLY A 117 1.30 3.96 9.79
CA GLY A 117 1.29 4.08 11.25
C GLY A 117 1.44 5.52 11.75
N LEU A 118 2.26 6.33 11.10
CA LEU A 118 2.44 7.74 11.43
C LEU A 118 1.20 8.60 11.16
N THR A 119 0.31 8.19 10.25
CA THR A 119 -0.95 8.94 10.01
C THR A 119 -1.95 8.80 11.15
N VAL A 120 -1.87 7.71 11.91
CA VAL A 120 -2.76 7.44 13.06
C VAL A 120 -2.12 7.84 14.39
N LEU A 121 -0.84 8.16 14.38
CA LEU A 121 -0.09 8.57 15.56
C LEU A 121 0.12 10.09 15.58
N PRO A 122 0.24 10.70 16.77
CA PRO A 122 0.63 12.10 16.89
C PRO A 122 2.06 12.32 16.35
N PRO A 123 2.53 13.57 16.23
CA PRO A 123 3.87 13.87 15.71
C PRO A 123 4.98 13.10 16.46
N PRO A 124 6.05 12.63 15.78
CA PRO A 124 7.15 11.89 16.42
C PRO A 124 7.75 12.54 17.66
N ARG A 125 7.84 13.87 17.66
CA ARG A 125 8.31 14.65 18.82
C ARG A 125 7.37 14.50 20.02
N THR A 126 6.06 14.56 19.78
CA THR A 126 5.01 14.38 20.79
C THR A 126 5.01 12.95 21.32
N ILE A 127 5.20 11.94 20.46
CA ILE A 127 5.31 10.53 20.87
C ILE A 127 6.46 10.36 21.86
N LYS A 128 7.64 10.91 21.54
CA LYS A 128 8.80 10.83 22.43
C LYS A 128 8.52 11.41 23.81
N THR A 129 7.93 12.60 23.88
CA THR A 129 7.59 13.23 25.17
C THR A 129 6.48 12.49 25.91
N ALA A 130 5.48 11.98 25.19
CA ALA A 130 4.36 11.23 25.76
C ALA A 130 4.85 9.92 26.42
N ILE A 131 5.77 9.20 25.77
CA ILE A 131 6.37 7.98 26.34
C ILE A 131 7.24 8.28 27.56
N LEU A 132 7.96 9.41 27.58
CA LEU A 132 8.78 9.79 28.72
C LEU A 132 7.95 10.22 29.93
N ASN A 133 6.80 10.86 29.69
CA ASN A 133 5.93 11.42 30.73
C ASN A 133 4.70 10.55 31.06
N PHE A 134 4.50 9.42 30.37
CA PHE A 134 3.29 8.60 30.45
C PHE A 134 2.00 9.42 30.21
N ASP A 135 1.98 10.24 29.16
CA ASP A 135 0.88 11.15 28.83
C ASP A 135 -0.28 10.43 28.12
N GLU A 136 -1.32 10.09 28.88
CA GLU A 136 -2.53 9.39 28.43
C GLU A 136 -3.41 10.22 27.49
N TYR A 137 -3.29 11.55 27.51
CA TYR A 137 -4.06 12.41 26.62
C TYR A 137 -3.45 12.49 25.22
N ALA A 138 -2.13 12.36 25.15
CA ALA A 138 -1.41 12.41 23.88
C ALA A 138 -1.37 11.05 23.17
N LEU A 139 -1.34 9.93 23.91
CA LEU A 139 -1.22 8.60 23.33
C LEU A 139 -2.11 7.57 24.05
N ASN A 140 -3.02 6.96 23.27
CA ASN A 140 -3.92 5.92 23.74
C ASN A 140 -3.30 4.51 23.62
N LYS A 141 -3.96 3.51 24.23
CA LYS A 141 -3.55 2.08 24.17
C LYS A 141 -3.26 1.60 22.73
N GLU A 142 -4.14 1.91 21.78
CA GLU A 142 -3.94 1.54 20.36
C GLU A 142 -2.66 2.16 19.78
N GLY A 143 -2.33 3.39 20.19
CA GLY A 143 -1.09 4.06 19.79
C GLY A 143 0.15 3.37 20.35
N ILE A 144 0.10 2.96 21.61
CA ILE A 144 1.19 2.20 22.28
C ILE A 144 1.40 0.85 21.58
N GLU A 145 0.33 0.09 21.33
CA GLU A 145 0.39 -1.18 20.60
C GLU A 145 0.96 -0.99 19.19
N LYS A 146 0.53 0.06 18.49
CA LYS A 146 1.06 0.36 17.15
C LYS A 146 2.56 0.62 17.20
N ILE A 147 3.04 1.41 18.16
CA ILE A 147 4.48 1.69 18.30
C ILE A 147 5.24 0.41 18.65
N LEU A 148 4.71 -0.46 19.52
CA LEU A 148 5.30 -1.76 19.83
C LEU A 148 5.51 -2.62 18.56
N THR A 149 4.56 -2.61 17.61
CA THR A 149 4.72 -3.33 16.32
C THR A 149 5.71 -2.69 15.35
N MET A 150 6.06 -1.42 15.56
CA MET A 150 6.94 -0.64 14.69
C MET A 150 8.30 -0.34 15.33
N ILE A 151 8.65 -1.05 16.41
CA ILE A 151 9.97 -0.93 17.03
C ILE A 151 11.06 -1.18 15.97
N PRO A 152 12.06 -0.28 15.85
CA PRO A 152 13.19 -0.50 14.95
C PRO A 152 14.00 -1.71 15.40
N THR A 153 14.42 -2.54 14.45
CA THR A 153 15.47 -3.54 14.73
C THR A 153 16.85 -2.87 14.75
N GLU A 154 17.83 -3.52 15.39
CA GLU A 154 19.18 -2.96 15.48
C GLU A 154 19.82 -2.84 14.09
N GLU A 155 19.51 -3.76 13.16
CA GLU A 155 19.98 -3.72 11.78
C GLU A 155 19.35 -2.56 10.99
N GLU A 156 18.08 -2.24 11.23
CA GLU A 156 17.42 -1.08 10.64
C GLU A 156 18.07 0.22 11.14
N LYS A 157 18.28 0.32 12.46
CA LYS A 157 18.94 1.47 13.09
C LYS A 157 20.37 1.67 12.57
N GLN A 158 21.17 0.61 12.50
CA GLN A 158 22.55 0.68 12.02
C GLN A 158 22.61 1.17 10.58
N ARG A 159 21.78 0.60 9.69
CA ARG A 159 21.73 1.00 8.29
C ARG A 159 21.35 2.47 8.11
N ILE A 160 20.43 2.99 8.92
CA ILE A 160 20.04 4.40 8.89
C ILE A 160 21.21 5.30 9.35
N GLN A 161 21.91 4.91 10.42
CA GLN A 161 23.07 5.66 10.92
C GLN A 161 24.22 5.67 9.92
N ASP A 162 24.54 4.52 9.32
CA ASP A 162 25.60 4.41 8.31
C ASP A 162 25.28 5.28 7.09
N ALA A 163 24.05 5.23 6.59
CA ALA A 163 23.64 6.02 5.45
C ALA A 163 23.68 7.53 5.74
N GLN A 164 23.33 7.94 6.97
CA GLN A 164 23.43 9.33 7.43
C GLN A 164 24.89 9.77 7.55
N LEU A 165 25.80 8.89 7.97
CA LEU A 165 27.24 9.18 8.06
C LEU A 165 27.86 9.33 6.66
N VAL A 166 27.40 8.56 5.68
CA VAL A 166 27.85 8.65 4.28
C VAL A 166 27.34 9.93 3.61
N ASN A 167 26.12 10.40 3.95
CA ASN A 167 25.52 11.60 3.35
C ASN A 167 24.95 12.55 4.43
N PRO A 168 25.79 13.30 5.16
CA PRO A 168 25.32 14.17 6.24
C PRO A 168 24.49 15.38 5.78
N ASP A 169 24.64 15.82 4.53
CA ASP A 169 23.91 16.96 3.95
C ASP A 169 22.50 16.60 3.45
N VAL A 170 22.18 15.31 3.37
CA VAL A 170 20.93 14.81 2.81
C VAL A 170 19.98 14.43 3.97
N PRO A 171 18.76 14.98 4.04
CA PRO A 171 17.82 14.61 5.10
C PRO A 171 17.38 13.15 4.99
N LEU A 172 17.08 12.50 6.12
CA LEU A 172 16.50 11.16 6.14
C LEU A 172 15.04 11.17 5.70
N GLY A 173 14.57 10.05 5.15
CA GLY A 173 13.15 9.83 4.89
C GLY A 173 12.29 9.91 6.16
N SER A 174 10.97 10.07 5.99
CA SER A 174 10.04 10.25 7.12
C SER A 174 9.98 9.03 8.05
N ALA A 175 10.07 7.82 7.49
CA ALA A 175 10.07 6.58 8.27
C ALA A 175 11.39 6.40 9.04
N GLU A 176 12.52 6.68 8.39
CA GLU A 176 13.86 6.62 8.95
C GLU A 176 14.02 7.59 10.12
N GLN A 177 13.54 8.83 9.95
CA GLN A 177 13.55 9.84 11.00
C GLN A 177 12.70 9.41 12.21
N PHE A 178 11.58 8.74 11.97
CA PHE A 178 10.73 8.20 13.05
C PHE A 178 11.45 7.08 13.81
N LEU A 179 12.08 6.13 13.11
CA LEU A 179 12.84 5.05 13.74
C LEU A 179 14.01 5.58 14.59
N LEU A 180 14.73 6.61 14.11
CA LEU A 180 15.77 7.27 14.93
C LEU A 180 15.18 7.98 16.16
N THR A 181 14.00 8.57 16.02
CA THR A 181 13.32 9.20 17.16
C THR A 181 12.96 8.16 18.21
N LEU A 182 12.45 6.99 17.79
CA LEU A 182 12.16 5.87 18.68
C LEU A 182 13.43 5.31 19.34
N SER A 183 14.52 5.13 18.58
CA SER A 183 15.77 4.58 19.13
C SER A 183 16.46 5.53 20.12
N SER A 184 16.17 6.83 20.06
CA SER A 184 16.65 7.81 21.03
C SER A 184 16.01 7.68 22.42
N ILE A 185 14.96 6.86 22.57
CA ILE A 185 14.28 6.60 23.84
C ILE A 185 14.92 5.40 24.51
N THR A 186 15.52 5.61 25.68
CA THR A 186 16.11 4.53 26.48
C THR A 186 15.04 3.55 26.94
N GLU A 187 15.29 2.25 26.72
CA GLU A 187 14.40 1.15 27.15
C GLU A 187 12.96 1.30 26.63
N LEU A 188 12.81 1.77 25.39
CA LEU A 188 11.51 1.99 24.74
C LEU A 188 10.54 0.80 24.92
N SER A 189 11.01 -0.43 24.66
CA SER A 189 10.18 -1.63 24.76
C SER A 189 9.61 -1.84 26.16
N ALA A 190 10.47 -1.77 27.19
CA ALA A 190 10.04 -1.96 28.58
C ALA A 190 9.07 -0.87 29.04
N ARG A 191 9.31 0.39 28.65
CA ARG A 191 8.42 1.52 28.97
C ARG A 191 7.05 1.36 28.32
N LEU A 192 7.01 0.99 27.04
CA LEU A 192 5.74 0.77 26.32
C LEU A 192 4.96 -0.42 26.91
N GLN A 193 5.64 -1.50 27.27
CA GLN A 193 5.00 -2.66 27.92
C GLN A 193 4.44 -2.30 29.30
N LEU A 194 5.21 -1.58 30.13
CA LEU A 194 4.75 -1.12 31.43
C LEU A 194 3.56 -0.16 31.29
N TRP A 195 3.61 0.73 30.31
CA TRP A 195 2.52 1.68 30.07
C TRP A 195 1.26 0.99 29.57
N ALA A 196 1.37 0.05 28.63
CA ALA A 196 0.25 -0.79 28.21
C ALA A 196 -0.37 -1.52 29.42
N PHE A 197 0.46 -2.07 30.29
CA PHE A 197 0.00 -2.71 31.53
C PHE A 197 -0.73 -1.74 32.48
N LYS A 198 -0.22 -0.50 32.66
CA LYS A 198 -0.89 0.54 33.46
C LYS A 198 -2.29 0.83 32.93
N MET A 199 -2.42 1.03 31.62
CA MET A 199 -3.71 1.32 30.97
C MET A 199 -4.70 0.15 31.11
N ASP A 200 -4.21 -1.09 30.98
CA ASP A 200 -5.03 -2.29 31.17
C ASP A 200 -5.51 -2.47 32.62
N TYR A 201 -4.66 -2.09 33.58
CA TYR A 201 -5.02 -2.11 34.99
C TYR A 201 -6.13 -1.11 35.31
N GLU A 202 -6.03 0.14 34.84
CA GLU A 202 -7.06 1.17 35.08
C GLU A 202 -8.42 0.80 34.49
N VAL A 203 -8.43 0.14 33.32
CA VAL A 203 -9.65 -0.40 32.71
C VAL A 203 -10.24 -1.53 33.58
N THR A 204 -9.40 -2.41 34.09
CA THR A 204 -9.83 -3.55 34.92
C THR A 204 -10.33 -3.11 36.30
N GLU A 205 -9.72 -2.09 36.91
CA GLU A 205 -10.12 -1.58 38.23
C GLU A 205 -11.50 -0.90 38.19
N LYS A 206 -11.80 -0.14 37.13
CA LYS A 206 -13.11 0.52 36.92
C LYS A 206 -14.28 -0.45 36.79
N VAL A 207 -14.04 -1.67 36.30
CA VAL A 207 -15.07 -2.71 36.15
C VAL A 207 -15.29 -3.47 37.47
N ARG A 208 -14.36 -3.39 38.43
CA ARG A 208 -14.39 -4.16 39.67
C ARG A 208 -15.07 -3.45 40.85
N ALA A 209 -15.44 -2.18 40.73
CA ALA A 209 -16.26 -1.53 41.75
C ALA A 209 -17.73 -1.96 41.56
N PRO A 210 -18.29 -2.87 42.39
CA PRO A 210 -19.73 -3.10 42.38
C PRO A 210 -20.42 -1.77 42.72
N PRO A 211 -21.57 -1.44 42.10
CA PRO A 211 -22.38 -0.33 42.58
C PRO A 211 -22.64 -0.55 44.07
N PRO A 212 -22.51 0.48 44.94
CA PRO A 212 -22.81 0.32 46.34
C PRO A 212 -24.23 -0.22 46.43
N PHE A 213 -24.36 -1.46 46.93
CA PHE A 213 -25.64 -2.10 47.15
C PHE A 213 -26.48 -1.16 48.02
N CYS A 214 -27.41 -0.43 47.40
CA CYS A 214 -28.44 0.30 48.12
C CYS A 214 -29.35 -0.75 48.76
N HIS A 215 -29.00 -1.19 49.96
CA HIS A 215 -29.94 -1.80 50.88
C HIS A 215 -31.00 -0.76 51.24
N HIS A 216 -32.04 -0.64 50.43
CA HIS A 216 -33.31 -0.15 50.93
C HIS A 216 -33.89 -1.22 51.84
N ARG A 217 -33.50 -1.10 53.11
CA ARG A 217 -34.25 -1.59 54.26
C ARG A 217 -35.62 -0.91 54.22
N THR A 218 -36.63 -1.56 53.66
CA THR A 218 -38.03 -1.28 54.01
C THR A 218 -38.45 -2.34 55.01
N ASN A 219 -38.29 -1.96 56.27
CA ASN A 219 -38.98 -2.53 57.40
C ASN A 219 -40.41 -1.95 57.37
N SER A 220 -41.42 -2.77 57.07
CA SER A 220 -42.75 -2.78 57.72
C SER A 220 -43.76 -3.59 56.91
#